data_AF-A0A1I6KF18-F1
#
_entry.id   AF-A0A1I6KF18-F1
#
_cell.length_a   1.000
_cell.length_b   1.000
_cell.length_c   1.000
_cell.angle_alpha   90.00
_cell.angle_beta   90.00
_cell.angle_gamma   90.00
#
_symmetry.space_group_name_H-M   'P 1'
#
loop_
_entity.id
_entity.type
_entity.pdbx_description
1 polymer ?
#
loop_
_entity_poly.entity_id
_entity_poly.type
_entity_poly.pdbx_seq_one_letter_code
_entity_poly.pdbx_strand_id
1 'polypeptide(L)'
;MSEAQQARPDLSMPADAAPHAAPQAAAPGMSWLTGLVVLVGVIVGIAVYIGASHALGIVPIWAGFAFALYWGGMLHGDMAAMPSALAGAFLGIAIGAALHFLPILYGTAGLAVALAIVLVAVYLLLMRWATFVIHNGTMLFLTITTIPAVAAGGDFLGMMGSAALAAALFAIMGLVSRALASRKKAAAGG
;
A
#
# COMPACT_ATOMS: atom_id res chain seq x y z
N MET A 1 18.34 -62.22 17.08
CA MET A 1 18.30 -62.91 15.77
C MET A 1 16.84 -62.94 15.36
N SER A 2 16.39 -62.45 14.22
CA SER A 2 17.02 -61.84 13.06
C SER A 2 15.84 -61.36 12.18
N GLU A 3 16.07 -60.43 11.25
CA GLU A 3 15.24 -60.28 10.02
C GLU A 3 13.94 -59.45 10.01
N ALA A 4 13.77 -58.40 10.84
CA ALA A 4 12.74 -57.39 10.53
C ALA A 4 13.22 -55.92 10.61
N GLN A 5 14.53 -55.70 10.67
CA GLN A 5 15.15 -54.36 10.72
C GLN A 5 16.15 -54.17 9.57
N GLN A 6 15.78 -54.63 8.38
CA GLN A 6 16.68 -54.61 7.21
C GLN A 6 15.91 -54.37 5.92
N ALA A 7 15.24 -53.22 5.84
CA ALA A 7 14.62 -52.72 4.60
C ALA A 7 14.44 -51.20 4.63
N ARG A 8 15.54 -50.45 4.77
CA ARG A 8 15.64 -49.08 4.25
C ARG A 8 17.05 -48.88 3.66
N PRO A 9 17.29 -49.32 2.42
CA PRO A 9 18.39 -48.77 1.65
C PRO A 9 18.10 -47.28 1.38
N ASP A 10 19.17 -46.53 1.10
CA ASP A 10 19.17 -45.26 0.37
C ASP A 10 18.24 -44.10 0.76
N LEU A 11 18.43 -43.55 1.96
CA LEU A 11 18.42 -42.10 2.13
C LEU A 11 19.82 -41.63 2.52
N SER A 12 20.75 -41.83 1.60
CA SER A 12 21.92 -40.96 1.51
C SER A 12 21.41 -39.54 1.32
N MET A 13 21.30 -38.79 2.41
CA MET A 13 21.30 -37.33 2.35
C MET A 13 22.40 -36.94 1.37
N PRO A 14 22.10 -36.15 0.31
CA PRO A 14 23.17 -35.57 -0.48
C PRO A 14 24.09 -34.85 0.50
N ALA A 15 25.36 -35.22 0.52
CA ALA A 15 26.43 -34.55 1.26
C ALA A 15 26.75 -33.15 0.69
N ASP A 16 25.78 -32.57 -0.03
CA ASP A 16 25.78 -31.25 -0.66
C ASP A 16 24.52 -30.50 -0.20
N ALA A 17 24.28 -30.46 1.11
CA ALA A 17 23.51 -29.37 1.68
C ALA A 17 24.28 -28.08 1.35
N ALA A 18 23.86 -27.43 0.27
CA ALA A 18 24.40 -26.19 -0.24
C ALA A 18 24.77 -25.25 0.93
N PRO A 19 25.95 -24.60 0.88
CA PRO A 19 26.40 -23.75 1.97
C PRO A 19 25.28 -22.78 2.33
N HIS A 20 24.80 -22.86 3.57
CA HIS A 20 23.93 -21.83 4.15
C HIS A 20 24.57 -20.49 3.81
N ALA A 21 23.83 -19.69 3.04
CA ALA A 21 24.30 -18.42 2.52
C ALA A 21 25.08 -17.68 3.62
N ALA A 22 26.32 -17.29 3.31
CA ALA A 22 27.16 -16.53 4.22
C ALA A 22 26.34 -15.41 4.88
N PRO A 23 26.56 -15.10 6.17
CA PRO A 23 25.84 -14.04 6.87
C PRO A 23 25.81 -12.79 6.00
N GLN A 24 24.62 -12.42 5.54
CA GLN A 24 24.42 -11.22 4.75
C GLN A 24 24.89 -10.08 5.66
N ALA A 25 26.01 -9.45 5.31
CA ALA A 25 26.62 -8.41 6.13
C ALA A 25 25.55 -7.34 6.38
N ALA A 26 25.18 -7.15 7.65
CA ALA A 26 24.14 -6.22 8.05
C ALA A 26 24.47 -4.85 7.44
N ALA A 27 23.55 -4.33 6.62
CA ALA A 27 23.68 -2.99 6.09
C ALA A 27 23.93 -2.02 7.26
N PRO A 28 24.81 -0.99 7.10
CA PRO A 28 25.08 -0.03 8.16
C PRO A 28 23.77 0.51 8.73
N GLY A 29 23.47 0.14 9.98
CA GLY A 29 22.22 0.53 10.62
C GLY A 29 22.13 2.05 10.69
N MET A 30 20.93 2.59 10.39
CA MET A 30 20.64 4.01 10.57
C MET A 30 21.04 4.43 11.99
N SER A 31 21.78 5.54 12.13
CA SER A 31 22.16 6.04 13.46
C SER A 31 20.90 6.31 14.29
N TRP A 32 20.97 6.05 15.60
CA TRP A 32 19.84 6.26 16.52
C TRP A 32 19.30 7.71 16.47
N LEU A 33 20.19 8.69 16.27
CA LEU A 33 19.84 10.11 16.09
C LEU A 33 19.04 10.35 14.82
N THR A 34 19.47 9.76 13.70
CA THR A 34 18.75 9.85 12.43
C THR A 34 17.36 9.23 12.55
N GLY A 35 17.26 8.08 13.23
CA GLY A 35 15.99 7.43 13.52
C GLY A 35 15.05 8.31 14.34
N LEU A 36 15.56 8.98 15.39
CA LEU A 36 14.78 9.90 16.22
C LEU A 36 14.23 11.08 15.42
N VAL A 37 15.05 11.69 14.56
CA VAL A 37 14.62 12.83 13.72
C VAL A 37 13.55 12.40 12.73
N VAL A 38 13.72 11.25 12.08
CA VAL A 38 12.70 10.69 11.18
C VAL A 38 11.41 10.42 11.95
N LEU A 39 11.49 9.84 13.15
CA LEU A 39 10.33 9.56 13.99
C LEU A 39 9.56 10.82 14.36
N VAL A 40 10.25 11.88 14.81
CA VAL A 40 9.61 13.17 15.10
C VAL A 40 8.92 13.73 13.86
N GLY A 41 9.57 13.67 12.70
CA GLY A 41 8.97 14.08 11.43
C GLY A 41 7.69 13.31 11.09
N VAL A 42 7.70 11.99 11.29
CA VAL A 42 6.52 11.13 11.10
C VAL A 42 5.41 11.49 12.08
N ILE A 43 5.70 11.68 13.36
CA ILE A 43 4.71 12.07 14.38
C ILE A 43 4.04 13.40 14.01
N VAL A 44 4.84 14.39 13.60
CA VAL A 44 4.31 15.70 13.16
C VAL A 44 3.44 15.53 11.92
N GLY A 45 3.89 14.74 10.92
CA GLY A 45 3.11 14.46 9.72
C GLY A 45 1.76 13.79 10.04
N ILE A 46 1.75 12.83 10.96
CA ILE A 46 0.53 12.16 11.44
C ILE A 46 -0.40 13.16 12.13
N ALA A 47 0.12 14.00 13.02
CA ALA A 47 -0.68 15.00 13.74
C ALA A 47 -1.30 16.02 12.77
N VAL A 48 -0.54 16.50 11.79
CA VAL A 48 -1.03 17.41 10.74
C VAL A 48 -2.11 16.73 9.91
N TYR A 49 -1.91 15.47 9.52
CA TYR A 49 -2.90 14.71 8.75
C TYR A 49 -4.20 14.52 9.53
N ILE A 50 -4.14 14.06 10.78
CA ILE A 50 -5.33 13.86 11.63
C ILE A 50 -6.06 15.19 11.85
N GLY A 51 -5.33 16.26 12.15
CA GLY A 51 -5.91 17.60 12.33
C GLY A 51 -6.61 18.11 11.07
N ALA A 52 -5.98 17.94 9.90
CA ALA A 52 -6.55 18.31 8.62
C ALA A 52 -7.78 17.45 8.26
N SER A 53 -7.75 16.15 8.51
CA SER A 53 -8.91 15.26 8.32
C SER A 53 -10.09 15.69 9.18
N HIS A 54 -9.86 16.01 10.45
CA HIS A 54 -10.90 16.52 11.34
C HIS A 54 -11.48 17.86 10.87
N ALA A 55 -10.62 18.80 10.46
CA ALA A 55 -11.07 20.10 9.95
C ALA A 55 -11.91 20.00 8.67
N LEU A 56 -11.65 18.99 7.84
CA LEU A 56 -12.38 18.72 6.59
C LEU A 56 -13.58 17.78 6.78
N GLY A 57 -13.85 17.29 8.00
CA GLY A 57 -14.93 16.34 8.26
C GLY A 57 -14.71 14.94 7.67
N ILE A 58 -13.46 14.57 7.36
CA ILE A 58 -13.10 13.26 6.81
C ILE A 58 -13.04 12.24 7.94
N VAL A 59 -14.06 11.38 8.01
CA VAL A 59 -14.17 10.32 9.02
C VAL A 59 -13.28 9.10 8.73
N PRO A 60 -13.15 8.58 7.48
CA PRO A 60 -12.40 7.36 7.21
C PRO A 60 -10.89 7.63 7.08
N ILE A 61 -10.29 8.18 8.14
CA ILE A 61 -8.87 8.56 8.24
C ILE A 61 -7.95 7.38 7.90
N TRP A 62 -8.41 6.14 8.15
CA TRP A 62 -7.69 4.91 7.84
C TRP A 62 -7.32 4.80 6.35
N ALA A 63 -8.11 5.36 5.42
CA ALA A 63 -7.87 5.22 3.99
C ALA A 63 -6.60 5.97 3.55
N GLY A 64 -6.36 7.14 4.11
CA GLY A 64 -5.12 7.89 3.91
C GLY A 64 -3.91 7.24 4.58
N PHE A 65 -4.09 6.55 5.72
CA PHE A 65 -3.02 5.71 6.29
C PHE A 65 -2.71 4.49 5.43
N ALA A 66 -3.73 3.81 4.91
CA ALA A 66 -3.55 2.70 3.98
C ALA A 66 -2.82 3.17 2.70
N PHE A 67 -3.15 4.37 2.21
CA PHE A 67 -2.43 4.99 1.10
C PHE A 67 -0.97 5.27 1.47
N ALA A 68 -0.73 5.90 2.63
CA ALA A 68 0.61 6.20 3.12
C ALA A 68 1.45 4.93 3.27
N LEU A 69 0.85 3.83 3.75
CA LEU A 69 1.52 2.54 3.90
C LEU A 69 1.85 1.91 2.55
N TYR A 70 0.91 1.94 1.59
CA TYR A 70 1.16 1.42 0.26
C TYR A 70 2.24 2.22 -0.47
N TRP A 71 2.07 3.54 -0.55
CA TRP A 71 2.99 4.40 -1.29
C TRP A 71 4.34 4.56 -0.58
N GLY A 72 4.33 4.84 0.73
CA GLY A 72 5.56 5.01 1.51
C GLY A 72 6.28 3.69 1.77
N GLY A 73 5.55 2.63 2.10
CA GLY A 73 6.12 1.33 2.44
C GLY A 73 6.45 0.46 1.23
N MET A 74 5.52 0.30 0.28
CA MET A 74 5.73 -0.59 -0.87
C MET A 74 6.40 0.10 -2.07
N LEU A 75 6.06 1.36 -2.32
CA LEU A 75 6.66 2.15 -3.40
C LEU A 75 7.85 3.00 -2.91
N HIS A 76 8.30 2.79 -1.68
CA HIS A 76 9.45 3.48 -1.08
C HIS A 76 9.36 5.01 -1.14
N GLY A 77 8.13 5.56 -1.17
CA GLY A 77 7.91 6.99 -1.28
C GLY A 77 8.30 7.59 -2.65
N ASP A 78 8.27 6.80 -3.73
CA ASP A 78 8.54 7.31 -5.07
C ASP A 78 7.47 8.30 -5.53
N MET A 79 7.88 9.57 -5.67
CA MET A 79 7.03 10.67 -6.12
C MET A 79 6.52 10.51 -7.55
N ALA A 80 7.26 9.79 -8.41
CA ALA A 80 6.83 9.53 -9.78
C ALA A 80 5.69 8.50 -9.84
N ALA A 81 5.68 7.55 -8.91
CA ALA A 81 4.64 6.52 -8.80
C ALA A 81 3.39 7.01 -8.06
N MET A 82 3.44 8.15 -7.36
CA MET A 82 2.34 8.66 -6.55
C MET A 82 1.02 8.89 -7.33
N PRO A 83 1.02 9.49 -8.54
CA PRO A 83 -0.23 9.68 -9.30
C PRO A 83 -0.87 8.35 -9.70
N SER A 84 -0.05 7.36 -10.09
CA SER A 84 -0.49 6.00 -10.39
C SER A 84 -1.08 5.33 -9.14
N ALA A 85 -0.37 5.41 -8.01
CA ALA A 85 -0.82 4.86 -6.74
C ALA A 85 -2.16 5.45 -6.28
N LEU A 86 -2.34 6.76 -6.44
CA LEU A 86 -3.57 7.46 -6.09
C LEU A 86 -4.72 7.06 -7.02
N ALA A 87 -4.47 6.99 -8.33
CA ALA A 87 -5.45 6.52 -9.31
C ALA A 87 -5.89 5.07 -9.02
N GLY A 88 -4.95 4.19 -8.67
CA GLY A 88 -5.25 2.83 -8.26
C GLY A 88 -6.06 2.76 -6.97
N ALA A 89 -5.73 3.58 -5.96
CA ALA A 89 -6.52 3.69 -4.74
C ALA A 89 -7.97 4.11 -5.02
N PHE A 90 -8.15 5.14 -5.86
CA PHE A 90 -9.47 5.62 -6.27
C PHE A 90 -10.26 4.57 -7.02
N LEU A 91 -9.62 3.87 -7.96
CA LEU A 91 -10.28 2.80 -8.70
C LEU A 91 -10.67 1.63 -7.77
N GLY A 92 -9.78 1.24 -6.84
CA GLY A 92 -10.09 0.20 -5.86
C GLY A 92 -11.28 0.56 -4.98
N ILE A 93 -11.34 1.81 -4.49
CA ILE A 93 -12.47 2.32 -3.72
C ILE A 93 -13.75 2.38 -4.57
N ALA A 94 -13.67 2.82 -5.83
CA ALA A 94 -14.82 2.90 -6.73
C ALA A 94 -15.40 1.51 -7.04
N ILE A 95 -14.54 0.50 -7.25
CA ILE A 95 -14.99 -0.89 -7.45
C ILE A 95 -15.62 -1.42 -6.15
N GLY A 96 -15.04 -1.13 -4.98
CA GLY A 96 -15.64 -1.47 -3.69
C GLY A 96 -17.02 -0.83 -3.48
N ALA A 97 -17.17 0.45 -3.85
CA ALA A 97 -18.44 1.15 -3.83
C ALA A 97 -19.45 0.50 -4.78
N ALA A 98 -19.02 0.08 -5.97
CA ALA A 98 -19.87 -0.66 -6.90
C ALA A 98 -20.35 -1.99 -6.30
N LEU A 99 -19.46 -2.73 -5.62
CA LEU A 99 -19.81 -3.96 -4.91
C LEU A 99 -20.82 -3.75 -3.78
N HIS A 100 -20.77 -2.59 -3.13
CA HIS A 100 -21.70 -2.25 -2.08
C HIS A 100 -23.07 -1.79 -2.62
N PHE A 101 -23.09 -0.83 -3.54
CA PHE A 101 -24.33 -0.18 -3.97
C PHE A 101 -25.11 -0.94 -5.04
N LEU A 102 -24.45 -1.59 -6.02
CA LEU A 102 -25.18 -2.27 -7.10
C LEU A 102 -26.11 -3.37 -6.60
N PRO A 103 -25.71 -4.27 -5.67
CA PRO A 103 -26.62 -5.28 -5.14
C PRO A 103 -27.79 -4.70 -4.37
N ILE A 104 -27.57 -3.57 -3.67
CA ILE A 104 -28.63 -2.88 -2.92
C ILE A 104 -29.68 -2.30 -3.88
N LEU A 105 -29.24 -1.71 -5.00
CA LEU A 105 -30.11 -1.03 -5.95
C LEU A 105 -30.81 -1.97 -6.94
N TYR A 106 -30.13 -3.05 -7.36
CA TYR A 106 -30.58 -3.92 -8.46
C TYR A 106 -30.65 -5.40 -8.09
N GLY A 107 -30.49 -5.73 -6.81
CA GLY A 107 -30.56 -7.11 -6.31
C GLY A 107 -29.50 -8.02 -6.94
N THR A 108 -29.91 -9.21 -7.36
CA THR A 108 -29.02 -10.23 -7.94
C THR A 108 -28.37 -9.79 -9.25
N ALA A 109 -29.06 -9.00 -10.08
CA ALA A 109 -28.48 -8.46 -11.30
C ALA A 109 -27.34 -7.47 -11.00
N GLY A 110 -27.53 -6.63 -9.97
CA GLY A 110 -26.49 -5.72 -9.50
C GLY A 110 -25.25 -6.45 -8.98
N LEU A 111 -25.44 -7.54 -8.25
CA LEU A 111 -24.35 -8.41 -7.81
C LEU A 111 -23.58 -9.01 -8.99
N ALA A 112 -24.28 -9.50 -10.02
CA ALA A 112 -23.63 -10.05 -11.21
C ALA A 112 -22.78 -9.00 -11.93
N VAL A 113 -23.27 -7.78 -12.07
CA VAL A 113 -22.52 -6.66 -12.68
C VAL A 113 -21.31 -6.28 -11.82
N ALA A 114 -21.46 -6.17 -10.51
CA ALA A 114 -20.36 -5.86 -9.60
C ALA A 114 -19.25 -6.92 -9.67
N LEU A 115 -19.62 -8.20 -9.69
CA LEU A 115 -18.68 -9.31 -9.87
C LEU A 115 -17.99 -9.25 -11.23
N ALA A 116 -18.72 -8.93 -12.30
CA ALA A 116 -18.12 -8.76 -13.62
C ALA A 116 -17.08 -7.63 -13.64
N ILE A 117 -17.33 -6.51 -12.97
CA ILE A 117 -16.36 -5.40 -12.83
C ILE A 117 -15.09 -5.89 -12.14
N VAL A 118 -15.20 -6.63 -11.03
CA VAL A 118 -14.04 -7.19 -10.32
C VAL A 118 -13.27 -8.17 -11.20
N LEU A 119 -13.97 -9.08 -11.90
CA LEU A 119 -13.34 -10.04 -12.80
C LEU A 119 -12.58 -9.35 -13.93
N VAL A 120 -13.15 -8.30 -14.52
CA VAL A 120 -12.48 -7.48 -15.54
C VAL A 120 -11.25 -6.79 -14.96
N ALA A 121 -11.35 -6.21 -13.76
CA ALA A 121 -10.20 -5.58 -13.10
C ALA A 121 -9.08 -6.59 -12.81
N VAL A 122 -9.41 -7.78 -12.33
CA VAL A 122 -8.43 -8.87 -12.10
C VAL A 122 -7.83 -9.34 -13.43
N TYR A 123 -8.64 -9.50 -14.47
CA TYR A 123 -8.13 -9.88 -15.79
C TYR A 123 -7.13 -8.85 -16.34
N LEU A 124 -7.44 -7.56 -16.24
CA LEU A 124 -6.54 -6.48 -16.64
C LEU A 124 -5.26 -6.42 -15.79
N LEU A 125 -5.34 -6.78 -14.51
CA LEU A 125 -4.18 -6.93 -13.63
C LEU A 125 -3.25 -8.06 -14.13
N LEU A 126 -3.83 -9.24 -14.40
CA LEU A 126 -3.09 -10.42 -14.86
C LEU A 126 -2.43 -10.19 -16.22
N MET A 127 -3.15 -9.56 -17.15
CA MET A 127 -2.66 -9.28 -18.48
C MET A 127 -1.70 -8.08 -18.53
N ARG A 128 -1.56 -7.34 -17.43
CA ARG A 128 -0.70 -6.14 -17.28
C ARG A 128 -0.98 -5.04 -18.31
N TRP A 129 -2.20 -4.97 -18.83
CA TRP A 129 -2.59 -3.99 -19.86
C TRP A 129 -2.74 -2.57 -19.32
N ALA A 130 -3.20 -2.43 -18.08
CA ALA A 130 -3.48 -1.13 -17.46
C ALA A 130 -2.70 -0.95 -16.16
N THR A 131 -1.41 -1.32 -16.13
CA THR A 131 -0.53 -1.27 -14.95
C THR A 131 -0.43 0.10 -14.28
N PHE A 132 -0.81 1.17 -14.98
CA PHE A 132 -0.88 2.51 -14.40
C PHE A 132 -2.01 2.70 -13.38
N VAL A 133 -3.16 2.03 -13.55
CA VAL A 133 -4.35 2.20 -12.67
C VAL A 133 -4.78 0.88 -12.03
N ILE A 134 -4.43 -0.25 -12.62
CA ILE A 134 -4.77 -1.58 -12.14
C ILE A 134 -3.47 -2.27 -11.75
N HIS A 135 -3.14 -2.16 -10.47
CA HIS A 135 -1.95 -2.72 -9.85
C HIS A 135 -2.27 -3.19 -8.43
N ASN A 136 -1.27 -3.68 -7.69
CA ASN A 136 -1.45 -4.20 -6.33
C ASN A 136 -2.14 -3.22 -5.38
N GLY A 137 -1.86 -1.91 -5.48
CA GLY A 137 -2.60 -0.88 -4.74
C GLY A 137 -4.11 -0.85 -5.01
N THR A 138 -4.55 -1.04 -6.25
CA THR A 138 -5.98 -1.13 -6.62
C THR A 138 -6.65 -2.29 -5.91
N MET A 139 -5.98 -3.46 -5.92
CA MET A 139 -6.47 -4.65 -5.26
C MET A 139 -6.45 -4.52 -3.74
N LEU A 140 -5.46 -3.82 -3.17
CA LEU A 140 -5.41 -3.51 -1.74
C LEU A 140 -6.63 -2.70 -1.32
N PHE A 141 -6.92 -1.59 -2.01
CA PHE A 141 -8.07 -0.74 -1.66
C PHE A 141 -9.41 -1.43 -1.92
N LEU A 142 -9.52 -2.22 -3.01
CA LEU A 142 -10.68 -3.08 -3.22
C LEU A 142 -10.87 -4.04 -2.05
N THR A 143 -9.82 -4.73 -1.62
CA THR A 143 -9.88 -5.71 -0.51
C THR A 143 -10.29 -5.05 0.80
N ILE A 144 -9.79 -3.84 1.09
CA ILE A 144 -10.16 -3.14 2.32
C ILE A 144 -11.62 -2.68 2.26
N THR A 145 -12.08 -2.20 1.11
CA THR A 145 -13.46 -1.71 0.95
C THR A 145 -14.52 -2.81 0.92
N THR A 146 -14.14 -4.07 0.64
CA THR A 146 -15.05 -5.22 0.77
C THR A 146 -15.21 -5.73 2.20
N ILE A 147 -14.41 -5.22 3.17
CA ILE A 147 -14.57 -5.58 4.58
C ILE A 147 -15.93 -5.07 5.07
N PRO A 148 -16.81 -5.92 5.66
CA PRO A 148 -18.15 -5.51 6.06
C PRO A 148 -18.19 -4.30 7.00
N ALA A 149 -17.24 -4.23 7.94
CA ALA A 149 -17.12 -3.10 8.87
C ALA A 149 -16.79 -1.77 8.17
N VAL A 150 -16.08 -1.82 7.04
CA VAL A 150 -15.74 -0.65 6.22
C VAL A 150 -16.89 -0.29 5.29
N ALA A 151 -17.46 -1.30 4.62
CA ALA A 151 -18.58 -1.13 3.69
C ALA A 151 -19.84 -0.60 4.39
N ALA A 152 -20.09 -1.02 5.63
CA ALA A 152 -21.22 -0.52 6.44
C ALA A 152 -21.17 0.98 6.69
N GLY A 153 -19.97 1.58 6.68
CA GLY A 153 -19.80 3.02 6.84
C GLY A 153 -20.26 3.83 5.62
N GLY A 154 -20.33 3.23 4.42
CA GLY A 154 -20.83 3.84 3.19
C GLY A 154 -20.08 5.09 2.68
N ASP A 155 -19.10 5.61 3.42
CA ASP A 155 -18.39 6.86 3.13
C ASP A 155 -17.21 6.66 2.18
N PHE A 156 -17.48 6.13 0.99
CA PHE A 156 -16.46 5.90 -0.03
C PHE A 156 -15.84 7.22 -0.52
N LEU A 157 -16.62 8.31 -0.53
CA LEU A 157 -16.11 9.62 -0.93
C LEU A 157 -15.14 10.18 0.11
N GLY A 158 -15.43 10.03 1.41
CA GLY A 158 -14.50 10.34 2.48
C GLY A 158 -13.24 9.49 2.40
N MET A 159 -13.33 8.21 2.00
CA MET A 159 -12.14 7.35 1.81
C MET A 159 -11.24 7.90 0.70
N MET A 160 -11.84 8.31 -0.43
CA MET A 160 -11.09 8.96 -1.52
C MET A 160 -10.50 10.29 -1.09
N GLY A 161 -11.26 11.12 -0.36
CA GLY A 161 -10.79 12.38 0.20
C GLY A 161 -9.64 12.21 1.18
N SER A 162 -9.71 11.18 2.02
CA SER A 162 -8.66 10.78 2.96
C SER A 162 -7.36 10.37 2.25
N ALA A 163 -7.47 9.53 1.21
CA ALA A 163 -6.32 9.15 0.38
C ALA A 163 -5.73 10.36 -0.38
N ALA A 164 -6.59 11.23 -0.92
CA ALA A 164 -6.16 12.45 -1.61
C ALA A 164 -5.43 13.41 -0.67
N LEU A 165 -5.94 13.59 0.55
CA LEU A 165 -5.33 14.44 1.57
C LEU A 165 -3.95 13.90 1.97
N ALA A 166 -3.82 12.60 2.19
CA ALA A 166 -2.54 11.97 2.47
C ALA A 166 -1.56 12.21 1.31
N ALA A 167 -1.96 11.95 0.07
CA ALA A 167 -1.15 12.20 -1.12
C ALA A 167 -0.71 13.68 -1.22
N ALA A 168 -1.62 14.62 -0.98
CA ALA A 168 -1.33 16.05 -1.01
C ALA A 168 -0.30 16.45 0.06
N LEU A 169 -0.43 15.95 1.29
CA LEU A 169 0.53 16.22 2.36
C LEU A 169 1.92 15.67 2.03
N PHE A 170 2.03 14.45 1.51
CA PHE A 170 3.31 13.89 1.10
C PHE A 170 3.92 14.62 -0.09
N ALA A 171 3.11 15.05 -1.05
CA ALA A 171 3.55 15.87 -2.17
C ALA A 171 4.16 17.20 -1.70
N ILE A 172 3.47 17.90 -0.79
CA ILE A 172 3.94 19.15 -0.19
C ILE A 172 5.26 18.92 0.55
N MET A 173 5.35 17.87 1.35
CA MET A 173 6.56 17.55 2.12
C MET A 173 7.75 17.19 1.20
N GLY A 174 7.49 16.49 0.08
CA GLY A 174 8.46 16.23 -0.98
C GLY A 174 8.97 17.50 -1.68
N LEU A 175 8.09 18.47 -1.91
CA LEU A 175 8.46 19.77 -2.50
C LEU A 175 9.29 20.61 -1.52
N VAL A 176 8.87 20.69 -0.26
CA VAL A 176 9.57 21.44 0.79
C VAL A 176 10.98 20.88 1.02
N SER A 177 11.13 19.55 1.10
CA SER A 177 12.44 18.93 1.28
C SER A 177 13.39 19.20 0.11
N ARG A 178 12.90 19.15 -1.14
CA ARG A 178 13.68 19.52 -2.34
C ARG A 178 14.08 21.00 -2.33
N ALA A 179 13.19 21.89 -1.93
CA ALA A 179 13.46 23.33 -1.85
C ALA A 179 14.50 23.68 -0.76
N LEU A 180 14.47 22.99 0.39
CA LEU A 180 15.47 23.17 1.44
C LEU A 180 16.84 22.62 1.01
N ALA A 181 16.86 21.48 0.31
CA ALA A 181 18.09 20.88 -0.20
C ALA A 181 18.77 21.75 -1.26
N SER A 182 18.01 22.38 -2.16
CA SER A 182 18.56 23.28 -3.18
C SER A 182 19.16 24.55 -2.58
N ARG A 183 18.51 25.12 -1.54
CA ARG A 183 19.04 26.26 -0.78
C ARG A 183 20.35 25.95 -0.08
N LYS A 184 20.47 24.78 0.55
CA LYS A 184 21.71 24.35 1.23
C LYS A 184 22.86 24.16 0.24
N LYS A 185 22.60 23.63 -0.96
CA LYS A 185 23.60 23.52 -2.03
C LYS A 185 24.07 24.89 -2.53
N ALA A 186 23.14 25.84 -2.70
CA ALA A 186 23.48 27.21 -3.12
C ALA A 186 24.32 27.96 -2.08
N ALA A 187 24.06 27.75 -0.79
CA ALA A 187 24.81 28.39 0.30
C ALA A 187 26.18 27.75 0.60
N ALA A 188 26.46 26.54 0.09
CA ALA A 188 27.74 25.83 0.29
C ALA A 188 28.68 25.90 -0.93
N GLY A 189 28.22 26.50 -2.04
CA GLY A 189 28.98 26.65 -3.29
C GLY A 189 29.35 28.10 -3.63
N GLY A 190 29.17 29.03 -2.69
CA GLY A 190 29.63 30.43 -2.76
C GLY A 190 30.49 30.75 -1.55
#